data_AF-A0A0P0CD65-F1
#
_entry.id   AF-A0A0P0CD65-F1
#
_cell.length_a   1.000
_cell.length_b   1.000
_cell.length_c   1.000
_cell.angle_alpha   90.00
_cell.angle_beta   90.00
_cell.angle_gamma   90.00
#
_symmetry.space_group_name_H-M   'P 1'
#
loop_
_entity.id
_entity.type
_entity.pdbx_description
1 polymer ?
#
loop_
_entity_poly.entity_id
_entity_poly.type
_entity_poly.pdbx_seq_one_letter_code
_entity_poly.pdbx_strand_id
1 'polypeptide(L)'
;MFTLVTNAQDDYVLQFDASNSQRLRYLTTEHDVLDTKLNGATDYTIEVWVKPTSTEINNTVVLKRWNQFAITLYQDDKKRFYFTHYSASGNKFVNSQYNVININEWNHLVVICNSNTNSIKLFANGVEVTGDSLGNPTTEGALALETSPIGTNNFYIGASGSGTSYFTGQVDKIRVKNEALNIGDLQSDITDADYIADSNTAILYNFNEGAGLIAVNEADSQNASLQCSSNDCISGETWWVNLSETLSTKKISETGGFSLYPNPTENKSFTIETTNNESIQQIEIYDALGKRVNKTAFKENTLLVHLGVEFLKSGIYIVKTKTNKGISIKKLIVK
;
A
#
# COMPACT_ATOMS: atom_id res chain seq x y z
N MET A 1 -10.81 16.22 -26.81
CA MET A 1 -11.70 15.04 -26.76
C MET A 1 -11.45 14.44 -25.38
N PHE A 2 -12.35 14.71 -24.42
CA PHE A 2 -12.18 14.29 -23.04
C PHE A 2 -12.99 13.01 -22.83
N THR A 3 -12.30 11.95 -22.44
CA THR A 3 -12.94 10.70 -22.03
C THR A 3 -13.17 10.80 -20.53
N LEU A 4 -14.45 10.81 -20.11
CA LEU A 4 -14.83 10.52 -18.73
C LEU A 4 -14.47 9.05 -18.46
N VAL A 5 -13.67 8.78 -17.43
CA VAL A 5 -13.48 7.41 -16.93
C VAL A 5 -14.18 7.30 -15.58
N THR A 6 -15.00 6.26 -15.46
CA THR A 6 -15.91 6.00 -14.35
C THR A 6 -15.16 5.42 -13.15
N ASN A 7 -15.34 6.02 -11.96
CA ASN A 7 -14.92 5.42 -10.70
C ASN A 7 -15.82 4.22 -10.35
N ALA A 8 -15.28 3.02 -10.50
CA ALA A 8 -15.69 1.83 -9.75
C ALA A 8 -14.53 0.82 -9.70
N GLN A 9 -13.87 0.72 -8.54
CA GLN A 9 -12.94 -0.36 -8.15
C GLN A 9 -11.68 -0.58 -9.01
N ASP A 10 -10.89 0.45 -9.28
CA ASP A 10 -9.47 0.25 -9.57
C ASP A 10 -8.65 1.15 -8.64
N ASP A 11 -8.16 0.58 -7.54
CA ASP A 11 -7.24 1.26 -6.60
C ASP A 11 -5.82 1.10 -7.17
N TYR A 12 -5.01 2.14 -7.21
CA TYR A 12 -3.71 2.18 -7.90
C TYR A 12 -2.64 2.74 -6.98
N VAL A 13 -1.39 2.34 -7.22
CA VAL A 13 -0.23 2.84 -6.47
C VAL A 13 0.88 3.32 -7.37
N LEU A 14 1.67 4.23 -6.82
CA LEU A 14 2.90 4.67 -7.45
C LEU A 14 4.00 3.64 -7.17
N GLN A 15 4.57 3.06 -8.23
CA GLN A 15 5.65 2.07 -8.12
C GLN A 15 7.00 2.65 -8.54
N PHE A 16 8.02 2.38 -7.72
CA PHE A 16 9.41 2.74 -7.93
C PHE A 16 10.25 1.47 -8.05
N ASP A 17 11.07 1.35 -9.10
CA ASP A 17 11.97 0.22 -9.30
C ASP A 17 13.45 0.66 -9.32
N ALA A 18 14.37 -0.31 -9.16
CA ALA A 18 15.80 -0.02 -9.05
C ALA A 18 16.47 0.39 -10.38
N SER A 19 15.84 0.07 -11.51
CA SER A 19 16.28 0.42 -12.87
C SER A 19 15.76 1.78 -13.34
N ASN A 20 14.62 2.19 -12.81
CA ASN A 20 13.89 3.38 -13.16
C ASN A 20 13.89 4.32 -11.95
N SER A 21 14.89 5.20 -11.91
CA SER A 21 15.00 6.27 -10.90
C SER A 21 13.98 7.41 -11.17
N GLN A 22 12.72 7.03 -11.40
CA GLN A 22 11.59 7.91 -11.67
C GLN A 22 11.20 8.68 -10.41
N ARG A 23 10.68 9.90 -10.58
CA ARG A 23 10.51 10.87 -9.50
C ARG A 23 9.10 11.44 -9.57
N LEU A 24 8.37 11.53 -8.45
CA LEU A 24 7.36 12.59 -8.35
C LEU A 24 8.11 13.83 -7.89
N ARG A 25 8.18 14.85 -8.75
CA ARG A 25 8.52 16.20 -8.35
C ARG A 25 7.26 17.01 -8.52
N TYR A 26 6.61 17.38 -7.43
CA TYR A 26 5.66 18.47 -7.49
C TYR A 26 6.46 19.72 -7.89
N LEU A 27 6.35 20.13 -9.16
CA LEU A 27 6.80 21.44 -9.58
C LEU A 27 5.85 22.43 -8.94
N THR A 28 6.26 22.90 -7.78
CA THR A 28 5.73 24.14 -7.27
C THR A 28 6.20 25.19 -8.25
N THR A 29 5.29 25.78 -9.02
CA THR A 29 5.49 27.19 -9.33
C THR A 29 5.75 27.91 -8.01
N GLU A 30 6.50 29.02 -8.00
CA GLU A 30 6.58 29.83 -6.77
C GLU A 30 5.15 29.99 -6.20
N HIS A 31 4.95 29.62 -4.92
CA HIS A 31 3.65 29.61 -4.22
C HIS A 31 2.70 28.44 -4.54
N ASP A 32 3.09 27.19 -4.26
CA ASP A 32 2.14 26.06 -4.34
C ASP A 32 1.12 26.01 -3.19
N VAL A 33 0.24 25.00 -3.22
CA VAL A 33 -0.72 24.73 -2.13
C VAL A 33 -0.03 24.56 -0.78
N LEU A 34 1.17 23.95 -0.72
CA LEU A 34 1.89 23.75 0.53
C LEU A 34 2.44 25.07 1.08
N ASP A 35 2.92 25.99 0.21
CA ASP A 35 3.39 27.33 0.60
C ASP A 35 2.25 28.20 1.16
N THR A 36 0.99 27.91 0.84
CA THR A 36 -0.17 28.63 1.39
C THR A 36 -0.77 27.95 2.61
N LYS A 37 -0.94 26.62 2.58
CA LYS A 37 -1.60 25.84 3.63
C LYS A 37 -0.70 25.51 4.82
N LEU A 38 0.61 25.39 4.60
CA LEU A 38 1.60 25.01 5.63
C LEU A 38 2.49 26.16 6.09
N ASN A 39 2.27 27.37 5.58
CA ASN A 39 3.09 28.56 5.90
C ASN A 39 3.10 28.86 7.40
N GLY A 40 4.24 28.68 8.06
CA GLY A 40 4.33 28.93 9.50
C GLY A 40 3.52 27.95 10.37
N ALA A 41 3.05 26.83 9.81
CA ALA A 41 2.21 25.89 10.55
C ALA A 41 2.96 25.34 11.76
N THR A 42 2.36 25.48 12.95
CA THR A 42 2.90 24.98 14.23
C THR A 42 2.37 23.58 14.57
N ASP A 43 1.20 23.23 14.03
CA ASP A 43 0.59 21.92 14.10
C ASP A 43 0.49 21.36 12.68
N TYR A 44 0.93 20.13 12.48
CA TYR A 44 0.81 19.45 11.19
C TYR A 44 0.96 17.94 11.33
N THR A 45 0.35 17.22 10.39
CA THR A 45 0.42 15.77 10.30
C THR A 45 0.83 15.38 8.88
N ILE A 46 1.81 14.48 8.75
CA ILE A 46 2.29 13.95 7.47
C ILE A 46 2.09 12.44 7.50
N GLU A 47 1.40 11.90 6.51
CA GLU A 47 1.01 10.48 6.41
C GLU A 47 1.38 9.93 5.04
N VAL A 48 1.86 8.70 5.03
CA VAL A 48 2.15 7.96 3.80
C VAL A 48 2.03 6.46 4.03
N TRP A 49 1.40 5.78 3.09
CA TRP A 49 1.51 4.34 2.97
C TRP A 49 2.68 3.98 2.08
N VAL A 50 3.56 3.11 2.58
CA VAL A 50 4.78 2.72 1.86
C VAL A 50 5.02 1.22 1.98
N LYS A 51 5.43 0.61 0.87
CA LYS A 51 5.81 -0.80 0.79
C LYS A 51 7.22 -0.93 0.21
N PRO A 52 8.26 -0.84 1.06
CA PRO A 52 9.65 -0.98 0.61
C PRO A 52 9.91 -2.40 0.11
N THR A 53 10.59 -2.57 -1.02
CA THR A 53 10.97 -3.89 -1.55
C THR A 53 12.45 -4.20 -1.41
N SER A 54 13.29 -3.16 -1.31
CA SER A 54 14.72 -3.31 -1.03
C SER A 54 14.94 -3.62 0.45
N THR A 55 15.77 -4.63 0.74
CA THR A 55 16.34 -4.83 2.08
C THR A 55 17.51 -3.89 2.37
N GLU A 56 18.08 -3.28 1.32
CA GLU A 56 19.10 -2.24 1.43
C GLU A 56 18.44 -0.87 1.39
N ILE A 57 18.09 -0.36 2.57
CA ILE A 57 17.42 0.93 2.73
C ILE A 57 18.44 1.96 3.21
N ASN A 58 19.41 2.33 2.38
CA ASN A 58 20.45 3.27 2.79
C ASN A 58 20.01 4.72 2.66
N ASN A 59 19.50 5.26 3.77
CA ASN A 59 19.12 6.68 3.87
C ASN A 59 18.12 7.08 2.77
N THR A 60 17.10 6.23 2.60
CA THR A 60 16.16 6.27 1.49
C THR A 60 15.01 7.21 1.82
N VAL A 61 14.95 8.35 1.14
CA VAL A 61 13.89 9.34 1.32
C VAL A 61 12.60 8.86 0.68
N VAL A 62 11.53 8.77 1.47
CA VAL A 62 10.17 8.44 0.98
C VAL A 62 9.41 9.70 0.63
N LEU A 63 9.41 10.69 1.52
CA LEU A 63 8.81 12.00 1.28
C LEU A 63 9.80 13.08 1.67
N LYS A 64 9.84 14.17 0.89
CA LYS A 64 10.61 15.36 1.26
C LYS A 64 9.97 16.62 0.72
N ARG A 65 9.73 17.58 1.61
CA ARG A 65 9.55 18.98 1.23
C ARG A 65 10.86 19.70 1.46
N TRP A 66 11.44 20.22 0.38
CA TRP A 66 12.76 20.84 0.44
C TRP A 66 12.82 21.94 1.52
N ASN A 67 13.91 21.97 2.29
CA ASN A 67 14.13 22.90 3.42
C ASN A 67 13.01 22.94 4.48
N GLN A 68 12.13 21.94 4.55
CA GLN A 68 11.06 21.89 5.55
C GLN A 68 11.09 20.57 6.31
N PHE A 69 10.92 19.45 5.60
CA PHE A 69 10.93 18.15 6.26
C PHE A 69 11.27 17.00 5.32
N ALA A 70 11.64 15.86 5.91
CA ALA A 70 11.76 14.59 5.20
C ALA A 70 11.36 13.41 6.09
N ILE A 71 10.72 12.41 5.49
CA ILE A 71 10.58 11.06 6.05
C ILE A 71 11.56 10.16 5.32
N THR A 72 12.47 9.57 6.07
CA THR A 72 13.57 8.79 5.54
C THR A 72 13.61 7.43 6.21
N LEU A 73 13.61 6.38 5.39
CA LEU A 73 13.85 5.02 5.85
C LEU A 73 15.37 4.85 6.05
N TYR A 74 15.78 4.30 7.18
CA TYR A 74 17.18 4.21 7.56
C TYR A 74 17.67 2.76 7.53
N GLN A 75 18.92 2.57 7.09
CA GLN A 75 19.58 1.27 7.11
C GLN A 75 20.17 1.07 8.48
N ASP A 76 19.42 0.38 9.32
CA ASP A 76 20.04 -0.53 10.26
C ASP A 76 19.31 -1.86 10.20
N ASP A 77 19.98 -2.90 10.71
CA ASP A 77 19.44 -4.24 10.99
C ASP A 77 18.19 -4.19 11.91
N LYS A 78 17.82 -3.00 12.36
CA LYS A 78 16.76 -2.68 13.29
C LYS A 78 15.56 -2.01 12.61
N LYS A 79 15.52 -1.90 11.28
CA LYS A 79 14.31 -1.58 10.47
C LYS A 79 13.54 -0.35 10.97
N ARG A 80 14.20 0.80 10.94
CA ARG A 80 13.68 2.09 11.45
C ARG A 80 13.38 3.10 10.34
N PHE A 81 12.59 4.11 10.69
CA PHE A 81 12.52 5.35 9.93
C PHE A 81 12.80 6.54 10.85
N TYR A 82 13.11 7.68 10.27
CA TYR A 82 13.27 8.92 11.02
C TYR A 82 12.67 10.08 10.26
N PHE A 83 12.25 11.08 11.03
CA PHE A 83 11.78 12.35 10.54
C PHE A 83 12.87 13.40 10.70
N THR A 84 13.14 14.15 9.63
CA THR A 84 13.96 15.35 9.69
C THR A 84 13.06 16.56 9.58
N HIS A 85 13.20 17.49 10.53
CA HIS A 85 12.67 18.84 10.40
C HIS A 85 13.84 19.78 10.11
N TYR A 86 13.75 20.55 9.02
CA TYR A 86 14.75 21.55 8.66
C TYR A 86 14.29 22.92 9.14
N SER A 87 15.13 23.60 9.92
CA SER A 87 14.84 24.96 10.38
C SER A 87 16.11 25.81 10.43
N ALA A 88 15.96 27.11 10.27
CA ALA A 88 17.04 28.08 10.48
C ALA A 88 17.63 28.03 11.92
N SER A 89 16.83 27.58 12.90
CA SER A 89 17.25 27.43 14.30
C SER A 89 18.05 26.15 14.58
N GLY A 90 18.21 25.28 13.58
CA GLY A 90 18.85 23.98 13.68
C GLY A 90 17.89 22.84 13.32
N ASN A 91 18.40 21.84 12.61
CA ASN A 91 17.61 20.70 12.20
C ASN A 91 17.28 19.80 13.40
N LYS A 92 16.08 19.21 13.41
CA LYS A 92 15.71 18.13 14.34
C LYS A 92 15.65 16.80 13.62
N PHE A 93 16.12 15.76 14.30
CA PHE A 93 16.12 14.38 13.83
C PHE A 93 15.39 13.52 14.86
N VAL A 94 14.19 13.07 14.51
CA VAL A 94 13.35 12.24 15.38
C VAL A 94 13.41 10.82 14.86
N ASN A 95 13.87 9.87 15.67
CA ASN A 95 13.99 8.48 15.24
C ASN A 95 12.72 7.70 15.62
N SER A 96 12.48 6.58 14.93
CA SER A 96 11.59 5.55 15.42
C SER A 96 12.32 4.59 16.37
N GLN A 97 11.55 3.81 17.12
CA GLN A 97 11.98 2.56 17.75
C GLN A 97 12.33 1.51 16.68
N TYR A 98 12.81 0.34 17.10
CA TYR A 98 13.21 -0.77 16.22
C TYR A 98 12.04 -1.60 15.70
N ASN A 99 12.30 -2.31 14.60
CA ASN A 99 11.40 -3.29 13.97
C ASN A 99 10.05 -2.70 13.59
N VAL A 100 10.09 -1.47 13.08
CA VAL A 100 8.91 -0.68 12.73
C VAL A 100 8.54 -0.87 11.26
N ILE A 101 9.55 -1.09 10.40
CA ILE A 101 9.37 -1.22 8.95
C ILE A 101 9.36 -2.70 8.53
N ASN A 102 8.28 -3.13 7.89
CA ASN A 102 8.15 -4.45 7.28
C ASN A 102 8.46 -4.36 5.78
N ILE A 103 9.45 -5.14 5.32
CA ILE A 103 9.82 -5.22 3.90
C ILE A 103 8.81 -6.07 3.16
N ASN A 104 8.43 -5.66 1.94
CA ASN A 104 7.41 -6.28 1.10
C ASN A 104 5.99 -6.28 1.70
N GLU A 105 5.74 -5.44 2.70
CA GLU A 105 4.43 -5.24 3.33
C GLU A 105 4.09 -3.75 3.36
N TRP A 106 2.80 -3.42 3.38
CA TRP A 106 2.35 -2.04 3.54
C TRP A 106 2.63 -1.56 4.96
N ASN A 107 3.23 -0.39 5.07
CA ASN A 107 3.49 0.30 6.33
C ASN A 107 2.87 1.69 6.26
N HIS A 108 2.06 2.05 7.25
CA HIS A 108 1.55 3.42 7.40
C HIS A 108 2.52 4.21 8.26
N LEU A 109 3.23 5.19 7.68
CA LEU A 109 4.16 6.03 8.42
C LEU A 109 3.56 7.41 8.63
N VAL A 110 3.54 7.84 9.90
CA VAL A 110 2.92 9.11 10.29
C VAL A 110 3.89 9.92 11.14
N VAL A 111 3.88 11.23 10.91
CA VAL A 111 4.52 12.22 11.76
C VAL A 111 3.46 13.20 12.23
N ILE A 112 3.36 13.39 13.55
CA ILE A 112 2.47 14.39 14.15
C ILE A 112 3.33 15.41 14.90
N CYS A 113 3.32 16.65 14.42
CA CYS A 113 3.83 17.81 15.14
C CYS A 113 2.68 18.49 15.86
N ASN A 114 2.78 18.61 17.18
CA ASN A 114 1.77 19.22 18.03
C ASN A 114 2.42 20.26 18.96
N SER A 115 2.13 21.52 18.70
CA SER A 115 2.61 22.68 19.44
C SER A 115 1.98 22.82 20.83
N ASN A 116 0.75 22.34 21.02
CA ASN A 116 0.07 22.35 22.33
C ASN A 116 0.76 21.43 23.34
N THR A 117 1.19 20.24 22.91
CA THR A 117 1.99 19.31 23.72
C THR A 117 3.49 19.51 23.57
N ASN A 118 3.91 20.44 22.70
CA ASN A 118 5.29 20.65 22.29
C ASN A 118 6.02 19.33 21.95
N SER A 119 5.43 18.53 21.06
CA SER A 119 5.97 17.21 20.70
C SER A 119 5.93 16.94 19.21
N ILE A 120 6.98 16.30 18.70
CA ILE A 120 7.02 15.58 17.43
C ILE A 120 6.94 14.09 17.76
N LYS A 121 5.92 13.42 17.21
CA LYS A 121 5.72 11.98 17.41
C LYS A 121 5.66 11.24 16.08
N LEU A 122 6.25 10.06 16.08
CA LEU A 122 6.23 9.14 14.95
C LEU A 122 5.27 8.01 15.24
N PHE A 123 4.51 7.60 14.24
CA PHE A 123 3.63 6.44 14.31
C PHE A 123 3.88 5.53 13.13
N ALA A 124 3.72 4.22 13.37
CA ALA A 124 3.68 3.21 12.34
C ALA A 124 2.49 2.29 12.55
N ASN A 125 1.71 2.05 11.50
CA ASN A 125 0.58 1.13 11.51
C ASN A 125 -0.39 1.41 12.68
N GLY A 126 -0.67 2.70 12.94
CA GLY A 126 -1.55 3.16 14.01
C GLY A 126 -0.94 3.20 15.42
N VAL A 127 0.33 2.84 15.60
CA VAL A 127 1.00 2.77 16.92
C VAL A 127 2.12 3.81 17.03
N GLU A 128 2.25 4.47 18.19
CA GLU A 128 3.36 5.39 18.45
C GLU A 128 4.69 4.63 18.54
N VAL A 129 5.68 5.08 17.79
CA VAL A 129 7.00 4.46 17.66
C VAL A 129 8.14 5.46 17.81
N THR A 130 7.92 6.64 18.39
CA THR A 130 8.98 7.63 18.63
C THR A 130 10.10 7.05 19.51
N GLY A 131 11.36 7.18 19.11
CA GLY A 131 12.49 6.69 19.88
C GLY A 131 13.85 7.31 19.58
N ASP A 132 14.90 6.80 20.23
CA ASP A 132 16.30 7.17 20.00
C ASP A 132 17.04 6.17 19.09
N SER A 133 18.35 6.38 18.89
CA SER A 133 19.23 5.44 18.16
C SER A 133 19.40 4.09 18.84
N LEU A 134 18.99 3.99 20.11
CA LEU A 134 19.00 2.81 20.95
C LEU A 134 17.62 2.12 21.05
N GLY A 135 16.58 2.67 20.41
CA GLY A 135 15.22 2.13 20.38
C GLY A 135 14.38 2.45 21.63
N ASN A 136 14.88 3.28 22.54
CA ASN A 136 14.13 3.70 23.71
C ASN A 136 13.10 4.78 23.33
N PRO A 137 11.92 4.82 23.96
CA PRO A 137 10.97 5.90 23.76
C PRO A 137 11.57 7.27 24.07
N THR A 138 11.31 8.24 23.21
CA THR A 138 11.75 9.64 23.39
C THR A 138 10.64 10.62 23.03
N THR A 139 10.90 11.90 23.29
CA THR A 139 10.03 12.99 22.84
C THR A 139 10.92 14.14 22.39
N GLU A 140 10.61 14.68 21.22
CA GLU A 140 11.29 15.84 20.66
C GLU A 140 10.33 17.02 20.58
N GLY A 141 10.81 18.24 20.86
CA GLY A 141 9.95 19.43 20.85
C GLY A 141 9.40 19.75 19.46
N ALA A 142 8.16 20.21 19.36
CA ALA A 142 7.60 20.65 18.08
C ALA A 142 8.41 21.84 17.51
N LEU A 143 8.42 21.97 16.18
CA LEU A 143 8.95 23.12 15.47
C LEU A 143 7.94 23.55 14.41
N ALA A 144 7.77 24.86 14.26
CA ALA A 144 6.97 25.42 13.19
C ALA A 144 7.64 25.20 11.84
N LEU A 145 6.85 24.97 10.80
CA LEU A 145 7.32 25.06 9.42
C LEU A 145 7.75 26.51 9.12
N GLU A 146 8.72 26.71 8.23
CA GLU A 146 9.26 28.05 7.99
C GLU A 146 8.23 28.94 7.29
N THR A 147 8.20 30.21 7.66
CA THR A 147 7.37 31.22 7.00
C THR A 147 8.07 31.72 5.75
N SER A 148 7.38 31.75 4.61
CA SER A 148 7.94 32.21 3.32
C SER A 148 9.16 31.40 2.86
N PRO A 149 8.98 30.15 2.46
CA PRO A 149 10.02 29.36 1.81
C PRO A 149 10.62 30.10 0.60
N ILE A 150 11.90 30.47 0.66
CA ILE A 150 12.59 31.16 -0.44
C ILE A 150 13.01 30.14 -1.50
N GLY A 151 12.55 30.32 -2.74
CA GLY A 151 12.92 29.50 -3.91
C GLY A 151 12.01 28.28 -4.14
N THR A 152 12.41 27.39 -5.07
CA THR A 152 11.61 26.20 -5.42
C THR A 152 11.69 25.16 -4.30
N ASN A 153 10.78 25.19 -3.35
CA ASN A 153 10.71 24.14 -2.35
C ASN A 153 9.87 22.96 -2.84
N ASN A 154 10.41 22.19 -3.76
CA ASN A 154 9.65 21.09 -4.35
C ASN A 154 9.29 20.03 -3.30
N PHE A 155 8.15 19.39 -3.52
CA PHE A 155 7.76 18.17 -2.82
C PHE A 155 8.19 16.96 -3.66
N TYR A 156 8.96 16.08 -3.04
CA TYR A 156 9.53 14.88 -3.65
C TYR A 156 8.94 13.63 -3.00
N ILE A 157 8.64 12.63 -3.83
CA ILE A 157 8.35 11.27 -3.39
C ILE A 157 9.43 10.33 -3.92
N GLY A 158 9.94 9.49 -3.05
CA GLY A 158 10.90 8.44 -3.37
C GLY A 158 12.32 8.91 -3.67
N ALA A 159 12.66 10.18 -3.40
CA ALA A 159 13.98 10.74 -3.69
C ALA A 159 14.34 11.90 -2.75
N SER A 160 15.65 12.07 -2.51
CA SER A 160 16.20 13.18 -1.72
C SER A 160 16.24 14.54 -2.44
N GLY A 161 15.96 14.55 -3.75
CA GLY A 161 16.14 15.70 -4.64
C GLY A 161 17.60 15.99 -5.04
N SER A 162 18.59 15.29 -4.47
CA SER A 162 20.03 15.42 -4.80
C SER A 162 20.57 14.30 -5.70
N GLY A 163 19.74 13.32 -6.06
CA GLY A 163 20.07 12.27 -7.04
C GLY A 163 20.96 11.12 -6.54
N THR A 164 21.12 10.97 -5.22
CA THR A 164 22.08 10.01 -4.62
C THR A 164 21.44 8.86 -3.85
N SER A 165 20.15 8.94 -3.52
CA SER A 165 19.42 7.93 -2.75
C SER A 165 17.98 7.86 -3.24
N TYR A 166 17.56 6.68 -3.72
CA TYR A 166 16.24 6.45 -4.32
C TYR A 166 15.48 5.38 -3.55
N PHE A 167 14.17 5.56 -3.49
CA PHE A 167 13.26 4.56 -2.96
C PHE A 167 12.94 3.50 -4.01
N THR A 168 12.90 2.25 -3.57
CA THR A 168 12.45 1.11 -4.37
C THR A 168 11.32 0.43 -3.62
N GLY A 169 10.15 0.37 -4.25
CA GLY A 169 8.93 -0.12 -3.63
C GLY A 169 7.68 0.58 -4.15
N GLN A 170 6.61 0.56 -3.36
CA GLN A 170 5.34 1.17 -3.71
C GLN A 170 4.98 2.25 -2.67
N VAL A 171 4.29 3.30 -3.12
CA VAL A 171 3.78 4.39 -2.28
C VAL A 171 2.33 4.64 -2.61
N ASP A 172 1.54 4.91 -1.56
CA ASP A 172 0.12 5.21 -1.68
C ASP A 172 -0.35 6.22 -0.62
N LYS A 173 -1.56 6.76 -0.81
CA LYS A 173 -2.37 7.49 0.19
C LYS A 173 -1.54 8.52 0.97
N ILE A 174 -0.86 9.41 0.27
CA ILE A 174 -0.09 10.50 0.90
C ILE A 174 -1.06 11.59 1.33
N ARG A 175 -1.00 11.96 2.61
CA ARG A 175 -1.77 13.07 3.16
C ARG A 175 -0.88 14.00 3.97
N VAL A 176 -1.06 15.30 3.81
CA VAL A 176 -0.47 16.30 4.71
C VAL A 176 -1.56 17.24 5.19
N LYS A 177 -1.70 17.36 6.50
CA LYS A 177 -2.64 18.28 7.14
C LYS A 177 -1.88 19.37 7.89
N ASN A 178 -2.46 20.57 7.95
CA ASN A 178 -2.00 21.67 8.82
C ASN A 178 -2.64 21.60 10.22
N GLU A 179 -2.82 20.38 10.72
CA GLU A 179 -3.44 20.04 11.99
C GLU A 179 -2.73 18.84 12.61
N ALA A 180 -2.63 18.81 13.93
CA ALA A 180 -2.16 17.64 14.67
C ALA A 180 -3.34 16.67 14.88
N LEU A 181 -3.31 15.51 14.22
CA LEU A 181 -4.36 14.50 14.36
C LEU A 181 -4.30 13.80 15.72
N ASN A 182 -5.42 13.20 16.13
CA ASN A 182 -5.44 12.28 17.25
C ASN A 182 -5.04 10.88 16.78
N ILE A 183 -4.41 10.10 17.68
CA ILE A 183 -3.99 8.73 17.37
C ILE A 183 -5.16 7.84 16.91
N GLY A 184 -6.38 8.08 17.42
CA GLY A 184 -7.57 7.31 17.07
C GLY A 184 -8.08 7.55 15.63
N ASP A 185 -7.57 8.59 14.96
CA ASP A 185 -7.94 8.93 13.58
C ASP A 185 -6.96 8.32 12.55
N LEU A 186 -5.90 7.66 13.02
CA LEU A 186 -4.88 7.06 12.16
C LEU A 186 -5.33 5.71 11.63
N GLN A 187 -5.10 5.48 10.33
CA GLN A 187 -5.27 4.16 9.73
C GLN A 187 -4.22 3.18 10.27
N SER A 188 -4.60 1.91 10.31
CA SER A 188 -3.73 0.80 10.72
C SER A 188 -3.57 -0.27 9.64
N ASP A 189 -4.49 -0.29 8.66
CA ASP A 189 -4.46 -1.19 7.51
C ASP A 189 -4.73 -0.41 6.21
N ILE A 190 -4.04 -0.77 5.12
CA ILE A 190 -4.18 -0.10 3.82
C ILE A 190 -5.61 -0.20 3.27
N THR A 191 -6.33 -1.23 3.70
CA THR A 191 -7.74 -1.50 3.35
C THR A 191 -8.75 -0.72 4.19
N ASP A 192 -8.27 0.07 5.16
CA ASP A 192 -9.12 1.03 5.88
C ASP A 192 -9.76 2.02 4.90
N ALA A 193 -10.90 2.58 5.30
CA ALA A 193 -11.68 3.49 4.48
C ALA A 193 -10.82 4.67 3.98
N ASP A 194 -10.97 5.01 2.70
CA ASP A 194 -10.18 6.05 2.06
C ASP A 194 -10.26 7.40 2.79
N TYR A 195 -9.16 8.13 2.71
CA TYR A 195 -9.10 9.46 3.30
C TYR A 195 -10.05 10.41 2.59
N ILE A 196 -10.71 11.26 3.37
CA ILE A 196 -11.50 12.38 2.88
C ILE A 196 -10.74 13.66 3.19
N ALA A 197 -10.59 14.53 2.19
CA ALA A 197 -10.00 15.84 2.40
C ALA A 197 -10.97 16.79 3.12
N ASP A 198 -10.42 17.58 4.03
CA ASP A 198 -11.11 18.66 4.74
C ASP A 198 -10.36 19.99 4.57
N SER A 199 -10.83 21.06 5.24
CA SER A 199 -10.21 22.39 5.15
C SER A 199 -8.74 22.42 5.60
N ASN A 200 -8.35 21.48 6.46
CA ASN A 200 -7.01 21.36 7.02
C ASN A 200 -6.10 20.47 6.18
N THR A 201 -6.64 19.82 5.16
CA THR A 201 -5.86 18.97 4.26
C THR A 201 -5.17 19.84 3.21
N ALA A 202 -3.84 19.81 3.19
CA ALA A 202 -3.03 20.55 2.24
C ALA A 202 -2.78 19.74 0.96
N ILE A 203 -2.46 18.45 1.12
CA ILE A 203 -2.38 17.50 0.00
C ILE A 203 -3.05 16.18 0.38
N LEU A 204 -3.71 15.56 -0.61
CA LEU A 204 -4.17 14.18 -0.58
C LEU A 204 -3.95 13.54 -1.95
N TYR A 205 -3.06 12.55 -2.01
CA TYR A 205 -2.77 11.77 -3.22
C TYR A 205 -3.07 10.29 -2.95
N ASN A 206 -4.20 9.80 -3.46
CA ASN A 206 -4.57 8.37 -3.43
C ASN A 206 -4.11 7.62 -4.67
N PHE A 207 -3.53 8.33 -5.65
CA PHE A 207 -2.95 7.72 -6.84
C PHE A 207 -3.90 6.90 -7.73
N ASN A 208 -5.20 7.20 -7.68
CA ASN A 208 -6.26 6.43 -8.35
C ASN A 208 -6.62 6.91 -9.77
N GLU A 209 -5.74 7.67 -10.41
CA GLU A 209 -5.94 8.19 -11.78
C GLU A 209 -5.63 7.14 -12.85
N GLY A 210 -4.87 6.09 -12.49
CA GLY A 210 -4.58 4.91 -13.29
C GLY A 210 -3.58 5.08 -14.45
N ALA A 211 -3.40 6.28 -14.99
CA ALA A 211 -2.43 6.55 -16.05
C ALA A 211 -2.01 8.03 -16.14
N GLY A 212 -0.85 8.28 -16.75
CA GLY A 212 -0.37 9.62 -17.10
C GLY A 212 0.65 10.21 -16.13
N LEU A 213 0.90 11.51 -16.27
CA LEU A 213 1.93 12.26 -15.55
C LEU A 213 1.34 13.26 -14.55
N ILE A 214 0.08 13.11 -14.17
CA ILE A 214 -0.62 14.00 -13.25
C ILE A 214 -1.04 13.16 -12.06
N ALA A 215 -0.68 13.58 -10.84
CA ALA A 215 -1.32 13.08 -9.63
C ALA A 215 -2.32 14.14 -9.15
N VAL A 216 -3.57 13.74 -9.00
CA VAL A 216 -4.67 14.61 -8.60
C VAL A 216 -4.54 14.89 -7.11
N ASN A 217 -4.47 16.17 -6.76
CA ASN A 217 -4.59 16.54 -5.36
C ASN A 217 -6.07 16.54 -4.99
N GLU A 218 -6.55 15.52 -4.29
CA GLU A 218 -7.96 15.46 -3.90
C GLU A 218 -8.35 16.50 -2.83
N ALA A 219 -7.37 17.21 -2.26
CA ALA A 219 -7.61 18.29 -1.30
C ALA A 219 -7.93 19.65 -1.97
N ASP A 220 -7.53 19.87 -3.22
CA ASP A 220 -7.79 21.12 -3.92
C ASP A 220 -7.78 20.96 -5.46
N SER A 221 -7.61 22.04 -6.23
CA SER A 221 -7.53 21.99 -7.69
C SER A 221 -6.09 22.02 -8.25
N GLN A 222 -5.07 21.99 -7.38
CA GLN A 222 -3.67 22.14 -7.74
C GLN A 222 -2.96 20.79 -7.76
N ASN A 223 -3.09 20.10 -8.90
CA ASN A 223 -2.51 18.78 -9.11
C ASN A 223 -0.98 18.79 -9.21
N ALA A 224 -0.37 17.67 -8.84
CA ALA A 224 1.04 17.42 -9.05
C ALA A 224 1.33 16.98 -10.49
N SER A 225 2.52 17.31 -10.98
CA SER A 225 3.09 16.66 -12.15
C SER A 225 4.11 15.61 -11.72
N LEU A 226 4.04 14.42 -12.29
CA LEU A 226 5.09 13.43 -12.19
C LEU A 226 6.18 13.72 -13.23
N GLN A 227 7.46 13.71 -12.81
CA GLN A 227 8.59 14.15 -13.62
C GLN A 227 9.80 13.23 -13.46
N CYS A 228 10.34 12.75 -14.56
CA CYS A 228 11.60 12.01 -14.60
C CYS A 228 12.73 12.88 -15.18
N SER A 229 14.00 12.48 -14.95
CA SER A 229 15.09 13.02 -15.78
C SER A 229 14.87 12.62 -17.23
N SER A 230 15.32 13.45 -18.16
CA SER A 230 15.40 13.12 -19.59
C SER A 230 16.18 11.82 -19.91
N ASN A 231 16.96 11.29 -18.96
CA ASN A 231 17.71 10.04 -19.11
C ASN A 231 17.10 8.84 -18.34
N ASP A 232 16.05 9.06 -17.53
CA ASP A 232 15.50 8.06 -16.60
C ASP A 232 14.09 7.58 -16.98
N CYS A 233 13.52 8.13 -18.06
CA CYS A 233 12.19 7.77 -18.55
C CYS A 233 12.27 6.99 -19.86
N ILE A 234 11.62 5.83 -19.89
CA ILE A 234 11.32 5.14 -21.14
C ILE A 234 9.95 5.64 -21.62
N SER A 235 9.90 6.16 -22.85
CA SER A 235 8.64 6.59 -23.47
C SER A 235 7.63 5.42 -23.52
N GLY A 236 6.49 5.58 -22.85
CA GLY A 236 5.42 4.58 -22.82
C GLY A 236 5.34 3.71 -21.56
N GLU A 237 6.23 3.88 -20.58
CA GLU A 237 6.07 3.25 -19.27
C GLU A 237 4.93 3.89 -18.46
N THR A 238 4.09 3.05 -17.85
CA THR A 238 3.00 3.45 -16.95
C THR A 238 3.50 3.40 -15.49
N TRP A 239 3.35 4.50 -14.74
CA TRP A 239 3.90 4.65 -13.38
C TRP A 239 2.96 4.11 -12.30
N TRP A 240 1.77 3.72 -12.74
CA TRP A 240 0.64 3.29 -11.95
C TRP A 240 0.57 1.76 -12.00
N VAL A 241 0.49 1.14 -10.84
CA VAL A 241 0.23 -0.29 -10.72
C VAL A 241 -1.10 -0.44 -10.02
N ASN A 242 -2.02 -1.18 -10.63
CA ASN A 242 -3.34 -1.38 -10.06
C ASN A 242 -3.21 -2.33 -8.85
N LEU A 243 -3.60 -1.90 -7.65
CA LEU A 243 -3.78 -2.76 -6.47
C LEU A 243 -4.83 -3.85 -6.71
N SER A 244 -5.77 -3.56 -7.60
CA SER A 244 -6.79 -4.45 -8.15
C SER A 244 -6.31 -5.24 -9.36
N GLU A 245 -5.02 -5.17 -9.75
CA GLU A 245 -4.42 -6.34 -10.35
C GLU A 245 -4.58 -7.45 -9.33
N THR A 246 -5.64 -8.25 -9.50
CA THR A 246 -5.61 -9.65 -9.11
C THR A 246 -4.22 -10.10 -9.50
N LEU A 247 -3.36 -10.35 -8.50
CA LEU A 247 -2.01 -10.85 -8.75
C LEU A 247 -2.18 -11.84 -9.89
N SER A 248 -1.42 -11.65 -10.97
CA SER A 248 -1.01 -12.74 -11.84
C SER A 248 -1.06 -13.97 -10.98
N THR A 249 -2.01 -14.90 -11.25
CA THR A 249 -2.22 -16.01 -10.33
C THR A 249 -0.82 -16.53 -10.12
N LYS A 250 -0.26 -16.39 -8.90
CA LYS A 250 0.91 -17.15 -8.51
C LYS A 250 0.46 -18.51 -8.92
N LYS A 251 1.01 -19.03 -10.03
CA LYS A 251 0.53 -20.27 -10.62
C LYS A 251 0.56 -21.16 -9.41
N ILE A 252 -0.61 -21.50 -8.87
CA ILE A 252 -0.67 -22.35 -7.70
C ILE A 252 0.03 -23.53 -8.29
N SER A 253 1.27 -23.77 -7.84
CA SER A 253 2.00 -24.93 -8.26
C SER A 253 0.97 -26.02 -8.08
N GLU A 254 0.62 -26.69 -9.17
CA GLU A 254 -0.36 -27.78 -9.18
C GLU A 254 0.24 -28.98 -8.43
N THR A 255 0.78 -28.74 -7.24
CA THR A 255 1.26 -29.71 -6.29
C THR A 255 0.03 -30.08 -5.47
N GLY A 256 -0.85 -30.84 -6.12
CA GLY A 256 -2.10 -31.35 -5.59
C GLY A 256 -3.19 -31.51 -6.64
N GLY A 257 -2.94 -32.30 -7.68
CA GLY A 257 -3.95 -32.62 -8.68
C GLY A 257 -4.98 -33.60 -8.12
N PHE A 258 -6.27 -33.25 -8.14
CA PHE A 258 -7.35 -34.23 -7.98
C PHE A 258 -8.10 -34.41 -9.29
N SER A 259 -8.56 -35.61 -9.57
CA SER A 259 -9.47 -35.92 -10.67
C SER A 259 -10.91 -35.74 -10.21
N LEU A 260 -11.74 -35.16 -11.08
CA LEU A 260 -13.17 -34.96 -10.84
C LEU A 260 -13.92 -35.59 -12.01
N TYR A 261 -14.63 -36.69 -11.75
CA TYR A 261 -15.31 -37.45 -12.81
C TYR A 261 -16.58 -38.18 -12.31
N PRO A 262 -17.58 -38.38 -13.17
CA PRO A 262 -17.69 -37.79 -14.51
C PRO A 262 -17.93 -36.28 -14.45
N ASN A 263 -17.41 -35.57 -15.44
CA ASN A 263 -17.64 -34.13 -15.62
C ASN A 263 -17.78 -33.83 -17.12
N PRO A 264 -18.97 -33.50 -17.63
CA PRO A 264 -20.21 -33.24 -16.88
C PRO A 264 -20.76 -34.46 -16.12
N THR A 265 -21.43 -34.23 -15.00
CA THR A 265 -22.19 -35.27 -14.28
C THR A 265 -23.64 -35.30 -14.75
N GLU A 266 -24.11 -36.45 -15.22
CA GLU A 266 -25.47 -36.65 -15.73
C GLU A 266 -26.40 -37.24 -14.68
N ASN A 267 -25.87 -38.06 -13.76
CA ASN A 267 -26.63 -38.71 -12.70
C ASN A 267 -26.54 -37.96 -11.37
N LYS A 268 -26.32 -36.64 -11.42
CA LYS A 268 -26.13 -35.75 -10.26
C LYS A 268 -25.19 -36.32 -9.19
N SER A 269 -24.10 -36.96 -9.62
CA SER A 269 -23.10 -37.55 -8.73
C SER A 269 -21.72 -37.53 -9.37
N PHE A 270 -20.68 -37.30 -8.59
CA PHE A 270 -19.32 -37.27 -9.08
C PHE A 270 -18.34 -37.78 -8.02
N THR A 271 -17.16 -38.14 -8.49
CA THR A 271 -16.05 -38.65 -7.68
C THR A 271 -14.93 -37.63 -7.68
N ILE A 272 -14.35 -37.40 -6.50
CA ILE A 272 -13.08 -36.70 -6.32
C ILE A 272 -12.04 -37.74 -5.92
N GLU A 273 -10.94 -37.81 -6.66
CA GLU A 273 -9.80 -38.68 -6.36
C GLU A 273 -8.51 -37.85 -6.36
N THR A 274 -7.78 -37.84 -5.25
CA THR A 274 -6.50 -37.10 -5.15
C THR A 274 -5.32 -37.91 -5.68
N THR A 275 -4.37 -37.25 -6.34
CA THR A 275 -3.07 -37.84 -6.68
C THR A 275 -2.07 -37.66 -5.53
N ASN A 276 -0.98 -38.43 -5.52
CA ASN A 276 0.15 -38.29 -4.58
C ASN A 276 -0.17 -38.51 -3.07
N ASN A 277 -1.16 -39.34 -2.73
CA ASN A 277 -1.55 -39.67 -1.35
C ASN A 277 -1.94 -38.44 -0.50
N GLU A 278 -2.52 -37.43 -1.12
CA GLU A 278 -3.00 -36.24 -0.43
C GLU A 278 -4.36 -36.49 0.23
N SER A 279 -4.41 -36.49 1.56
CA SER A 279 -5.67 -36.68 2.28
C SER A 279 -6.58 -35.47 2.11
N ILE A 280 -7.75 -35.68 1.53
CA ILE A 280 -8.87 -34.74 1.51
C ILE A 280 -9.29 -34.48 2.96
N GLN A 281 -9.27 -33.21 3.36
CA GLN A 281 -9.77 -32.74 4.65
C GLN A 281 -11.15 -32.11 4.51
N GLN A 282 -11.43 -31.50 3.35
CA GLN A 282 -12.66 -30.76 3.14
C GLN A 282 -12.99 -30.60 1.65
N ILE A 283 -14.28 -30.62 1.31
CA ILE A 283 -14.81 -30.25 0.01
C ILE A 283 -15.86 -29.15 0.21
N GLU A 284 -15.79 -28.08 -0.57
CA GLU A 284 -16.78 -27.01 -0.65
C GLU A 284 -17.25 -26.87 -2.09
N ILE A 285 -18.56 -26.71 -2.30
CA ILE A 285 -19.16 -26.46 -3.62
C ILE A 285 -19.78 -25.08 -3.60
N TYR A 286 -19.54 -24.32 -4.65
CA TYR A 286 -20.05 -22.96 -4.85
C TYR A 286 -20.82 -22.89 -6.17
N ASP A 287 -21.88 -22.08 -6.21
CA ASP A 287 -22.56 -21.74 -7.45
C ASP A 287 -21.77 -20.74 -8.30
N ALA A 288 -22.27 -20.42 -9.49
CA ALA A 288 -21.64 -19.50 -10.43
C ALA A 288 -21.50 -18.05 -9.91
N LEU A 289 -22.23 -17.67 -8.85
CA LEU A 289 -22.16 -16.36 -8.21
C LEU A 289 -21.25 -16.37 -6.97
N GLY A 290 -20.59 -17.50 -6.67
CA GLY A 290 -19.70 -17.64 -5.53
C GLY A 290 -20.39 -17.93 -4.20
N LYS A 291 -21.70 -18.21 -4.19
CA LYS A 291 -22.40 -18.64 -2.97
C LYS A 291 -22.10 -20.10 -2.69
N ARG A 292 -21.68 -20.41 -1.47
CA ARG A 292 -21.42 -21.79 -1.03
C ARG A 292 -22.73 -22.57 -0.92
N VAL A 293 -22.86 -23.65 -1.69
CA VAL A 293 -24.04 -24.52 -1.74
C VAL A 293 -23.82 -25.86 -1.01
N ASN A 294 -22.58 -26.29 -0.81
CA ASN A 294 -22.27 -27.46 0.01
C ASN A 294 -20.91 -27.30 0.71
N LYS A 295 -20.75 -27.95 1.87
CA LYS A 295 -19.51 -28.06 2.64
C LYS A 295 -19.49 -29.39 3.38
N THR A 296 -18.46 -30.19 3.14
CA THR A 296 -18.27 -31.49 3.77
C THR A 296 -16.84 -31.61 4.25
N ALA A 297 -16.66 -32.05 5.50
CA ALA A 297 -15.35 -32.29 6.10
C ALA A 297 -15.11 -33.80 6.24
N PHE A 298 -13.86 -34.21 6.09
CA PHE A 298 -13.44 -35.62 6.11
C PHE A 298 -12.37 -35.83 7.18
N LYS A 299 -12.29 -37.05 7.71
CA LYS A 299 -11.26 -37.45 8.68
C LYS A 299 -9.97 -37.85 7.94
N GLU A 300 -8.87 -37.93 8.68
CA GLU A 300 -7.54 -38.21 8.12
C GLU A 300 -7.51 -39.47 7.25
N ASN A 301 -6.77 -39.38 6.14
CA ASN A 301 -6.50 -40.41 5.14
C ASN A 301 -7.61 -40.69 4.09
N THR A 302 -8.47 -39.71 3.80
CA THR A 302 -9.48 -39.82 2.73
C THR A 302 -8.88 -39.43 1.38
N LEU A 303 -8.67 -40.37 0.46
CA LEU A 303 -8.09 -40.10 -0.88
C LEU A 303 -9.12 -40.07 -2.02
N LEU A 304 -10.30 -40.65 -1.77
CA LEU A 304 -11.37 -40.77 -2.75
C LEU A 304 -12.71 -40.50 -2.08
N VAL A 305 -13.54 -39.65 -2.68
CA VAL A 305 -14.87 -39.29 -2.19
C VAL A 305 -15.88 -39.36 -3.33
N HIS A 306 -16.98 -40.07 -3.10
CA HIS A 306 -18.17 -40.01 -3.95
C HIS A 306 -19.18 -39.04 -3.34
N LEU A 307 -19.66 -38.07 -4.13
CA LEU A 307 -20.64 -37.07 -3.71
C LEU A 307 -21.87 -37.12 -4.61
N GLY A 308 -23.04 -37.26 -3.98
CA GLY A 308 -24.34 -36.95 -4.56
C GLY A 308 -24.61 -35.45 -4.50
N VAL A 309 -25.15 -34.90 -5.58
CA VAL A 309 -25.53 -33.49 -5.74
C VAL A 309 -26.95 -33.35 -6.26
N GLU A 310 -27.86 -34.18 -5.77
CA GLU A 310 -29.26 -34.21 -6.20
C GLU A 310 -29.97 -32.86 -5.99
N PHE A 311 -29.53 -32.13 -4.95
CA PHE A 311 -29.99 -30.80 -4.56
C PHE A 311 -29.53 -29.68 -5.49
N LEU A 312 -28.55 -29.92 -6.37
CA LEU A 312 -28.10 -28.94 -7.35
C LEU A 312 -28.99 -28.96 -8.60
N LYS A 313 -29.23 -27.76 -9.14
CA LYS A 313 -29.82 -27.58 -10.48
C LYS A 313 -28.75 -27.76 -11.55
N SER A 314 -29.15 -28.06 -12.77
CA SER A 314 -28.25 -28.08 -13.93
C SER A 314 -27.54 -26.73 -14.06
N GLY A 315 -26.22 -26.74 -14.26
CA GLY A 315 -25.41 -25.53 -14.27
C GLY A 315 -23.93 -25.77 -14.00
N ILE A 316 -23.19 -24.67 -13.88
CA ILE A 316 -21.75 -24.67 -13.60
C ILE A 316 -21.55 -24.37 -12.11
N TYR A 317 -20.68 -25.17 -11.48
CA TYR A 317 -20.30 -25.05 -10.09
C TYR A 317 -18.78 -25.07 -9.94
N ILE A 318 -18.31 -24.52 -8.83
CA ILE A 318 -16.90 -24.55 -8.44
C ILE A 318 -16.74 -25.51 -7.27
N VAL A 319 -15.87 -26.50 -7.41
CA VAL A 319 -15.54 -27.47 -6.37
C VAL A 319 -14.15 -27.12 -5.83
N LYS A 320 -14.10 -26.75 -4.55
CA LYS A 320 -12.88 -26.43 -3.82
C LYS A 320 -12.57 -27.58 -2.86
N THR A 321 -11.42 -28.21 -3.05
CA THR A 321 -10.93 -29.34 -2.24
C THR A 321 -9.73 -28.87 -1.43
N LYS A 322 -9.81 -28.99 -0.10
CA LYS A 322 -8.69 -28.79 0.82
C LYS A 322 -8.10 -30.16 1.18
N THR A 323 -6.81 -30.34 0.94
CA THR A 323 -6.03 -31.51 1.35
C THR A 323 -5.08 -31.15 2.48
N ASN A 324 -4.36 -32.15 3.00
CA ASN A 324 -3.24 -31.93 3.93
C ASN A 324 -2.02 -31.23 3.30
N LYS A 325 -1.97 -31.07 1.97
CA LYS A 325 -0.86 -30.42 1.25
C LYS A 325 -1.23 -29.07 0.64
N GLY A 326 -2.52 -28.80 0.41
CA GLY A 326 -2.93 -27.53 -0.17
C GLY A 326 -4.42 -27.44 -0.46
N ILE A 327 -4.78 -26.47 -1.30
CA ILE A 327 -6.14 -26.26 -1.77
C ILE A 327 -6.12 -26.30 -3.29
N SER A 328 -7.03 -27.06 -3.88
CA SER A 328 -7.21 -27.19 -5.32
C SER A 328 -8.66 -26.91 -5.70
N ILE A 329 -8.88 -26.33 -6.88
CA ILE A 329 -10.20 -25.92 -7.35
C ILE A 329 -10.43 -26.51 -8.75
N LYS A 330 -11.61 -27.10 -8.98
CA LYS A 330 -12.06 -27.55 -10.31
C LYS A 330 -13.50 -27.14 -10.60
N LYS A 331 -13.76 -26.87 -11.87
CA LYS A 331 -15.12 -26.64 -12.40
C LYS A 331 -15.87 -27.97 -12.47
N LEU A 332 -17.11 -27.99 -11.97
CA LEU A 332 -18.07 -29.08 -12.13
C LEU A 332 -19.22 -28.60 -13.02
N ILE A 333 -19.61 -29.42 -14.00
CA ILE A 333 -20.78 -29.20 -14.84
C ILE A 333 -21.83 -30.24 -14.43
N VAL A 334 -22.96 -29.79 -13.90
CA VAL A 334 -24.12 -30.64 -13.58
C VAL A 334 -25.11 -30.51 -14.73
N LYS A 335 -25.49 -31.63 -15.36
CA LYS A 335 -26.54 -31.65 -16.38
C LYS A 335 -27.91 -31.87 -15.78
#